data_AF-A0A9P3PUW8-F1
#
_entry.id   AF-A0A9P3PUW8-F1
#
_cell.length_a   1.000
_cell.length_b   1.000
_cell.length_c   1.000
_cell.angle_alpha   90.00
_cell.angle_beta   90.00
_cell.angle_gamma   90.00
#
_symmetry.space_group_name_H-M   'P 1'
#
loop_
_entity.id
_entity.type
_entity.pdbx_description
1 polymer ?
#
loop_
_entity_poly.entity_id
_entity_poly.type
_entity_poly.pdbx_seq_one_letter_code
_entity_poly.pdbx_strand_id
1 'polypeptide(L)'
;MLSFPAQNWRTALTKVTVEKTNHPPGSRFGRAASLIIPRLYLSDVFTAGDEATLTRLGITHVVSVLEYEPNIPEIIPRERKLHVRLADQSNADILSRLPETTEFITSALAENETNKVLVSGTVISKETT
;
A
#
# COMPACT_ATOMS: atom_id res chain seq x y z
N MET A 1 -13.27 28.73 -13.94
CA MET A 1 -14.05 28.08 -12.87
C MET A 1 -13.20 26.97 -12.28
N LEU A 2 -12.73 27.14 -11.05
CA LEU A 2 -11.94 26.11 -10.35
C LEU A 2 -12.95 25.17 -9.67
N SER A 3 -13.09 23.96 -10.22
CA SER A 3 -13.94 22.91 -9.66
C SER A 3 -13.11 22.07 -8.69
N PHE A 4 -13.47 22.09 -7.41
CA PHE A 4 -12.91 21.18 -6.43
C PHE A 4 -13.82 19.94 -6.35
N PRO A 5 -13.35 18.72 -6.65
CA PRO A 5 -14.15 17.52 -6.45
C PRO A 5 -14.41 17.35 -4.94
N ALA A 6 -15.69 17.29 -4.59
CA ALA A 6 -16.20 17.23 -3.23
C ALA A 6 -15.72 15.97 -2.47
N GLN A 7 -15.52 16.14 -1.17
CA GLN A 7 -15.36 15.13 -0.12
C GLN A 7 -16.40 13.99 -0.23
N ASN A 8 -16.05 12.91 -0.92
CA ASN A 8 -16.92 11.72 -1.05
C ASN A 8 -16.35 10.48 -0.36
N TRP A 9 -15.33 10.62 0.50
CA TRP A 9 -14.69 9.48 1.18
C TRP A 9 -15.68 8.68 2.04
N ARG A 10 -16.73 9.32 2.58
CA ARG A 10 -17.78 8.66 3.37
C ARG A 10 -18.62 7.68 2.52
N THR A 11 -18.71 7.89 1.21
CA THR A 11 -19.51 7.06 0.30
C THR A 11 -18.70 5.90 -0.30
N ALA A 12 -17.37 6.02 -0.33
CA ALA A 12 -16.48 4.94 -0.77
C ALA A 12 -16.42 3.76 0.21
N LEU A 13 -16.69 4.01 1.50
CA LEU A 13 -16.66 2.99 2.55
C LEU A 13 -17.71 1.87 2.35
N THR A 14 -18.79 2.13 1.62
CA THR A 14 -19.88 1.15 1.46
C THR A 14 -19.65 0.15 0.33
N LYS A 15 -18.68 0.38 -0.56
CA LYS A 15 -18.39 -0.50 -1.72
C LYS A 15 -17.07 -1.26 -1.63
N VAL A 16 -16.26 -1.01 -0.59
CA VAL A 16 -15.15 -1.91 -0.27
C VAL A 16 -15.77 -3.15 0.37
N THR A 17 -16.13 -4.12 -0.46
CA THR A 17 -16.38 -5.48 0.01
C THR A 17 -15.10 -5.93 0.68
N VAL A 18 -15.10 -5.90 2.01
CA VAL A 18 -14.11 -6.61 2.83
C VAL A 18 -14.29 -8.08 2.46
N GLU A 19 -13.51 -8.57 1.50
CA GLU A 19 -13.32 -10.00 1.35
C GLU A 19 -12.77 -10.48 2.69
N LYS A 20 -13.61 -11.23 3.41
CA LYS A 20 -13.22 -12.00 4.59
C LYS A 20 -12.16 -13.00 4.15
N THR A 21 -10.93 -12.56 4.08
CA THR A 21 -9.79 -13.45 4.07
C THR A 21 -9.81 -14.17 5.41
N ASN A 22 -9.96 -15.50 5.37
CA ASN A 22 -9.92 -16.39 6.53
C ASN A 22 -8.63 -16.14 7.31
N HIS A 23 -8.69 -15.29 8.34
CA HIS A 23 -7.58 -15.07 9.25
C HIS A 23 -7.63 -16.14 10.34
N PRO A 24 -6.50 -16.81 10.64
CA PRO A 24 -6.42 -17.68 11.81
C PRO A 24 -6.74 -16.88 13.08
N PRO A 25 -7.34 -17.52 14.10
CA PRO A 25 -7.72 -16.86 15.35
C PRO A 25 -6.43 -16.36 16.04
N GLY A 26 -6.24 -15.04 16.06
CA GLY A 26 -5.02 -14.40 16.58
C GLY A 26 -4.51 -13.21 15.74
N SER A 27 -5.07 -12.96 14.56
CA SER A 27 -4.71 -11.79 13.73
C SER A 27 -5.18 -10.49 14.35
N ARG A 28 -4.31 -9.87 15.14
CA ARG A 28 -4.44 -8.47 15.61
C ARG A 28 -4.57 -7.55 14.38
N PHE A 29 -5.42 -6.54 14.51
CA PHE A 29 -5.66 -5.46 13.55
C PHE A 29 -4.40 -5.10 12.73
N GLY A 30 -4.48 -5.12 11.39
CA GLY A 30 -3.39 -4.66 10.50
C GLY A 30 -3.16 -5.47 9.23
N ARG A 31 -3.36 -6.79 9.27
CA ARG A 31 -2.98 -7.71 8.18
C ARG A 31 -3.95 -7.78 6.99
N ALA A 32 -4.49 -6.67 6.53
CA ALA A 32 -5.43 -6.66 5.41
C ALA A 32 -5.01 -5.66 4.33
N ALA A 33 -4.56 -6.17 3.20
CA ALA A 33 -4.42 -5.38 1.99
C ALA A 33 -5.81 -4.97 1.48
N SER A 34 -6.08 -3.68 1.47
CA SER A 34 -7.33 -3.09 0.98
C SER A 34 -7.19 -2.73 -0.48
N LEU A 35 -8.09 -3.22 -1.33
CA LEU A 35 -8.15 -2.82 -2.75
C LEU A 35 -8.76 -1.42 -2.84
N ILE A 36 -8.00 -0.44 -3.32
CA ILE A 36 -8.45 0.96 -3.44
C ILE A 36 -9.07 1.20 -4.81
N ILE A 37 -8.38 0.78 -5.85
CA ILE A 37 -8.83 0.75 -7.25
C ILE A 37 -8.35 -0.57 -7.88
N PRO A 38 -8.90 -1.00 -9.03
CA PRO A 38 -8.43 -2.22 -9.68
C PRO A 38 -6.91 -2.24 -9.82
N ARG A 39 -6.27 -3.30 -9.30
CA ARG A 39 -4.82 -3.53 -9.34
C ARG A 39 -3.97 -2.65 -8.42
N LEU A 40 -4.57 -1.80 -7.57
CA LEU A 40 -3.86 -1.00 -6.57
C LEU A 40 -4.36 -1.32 -5.17
N TYR A 41 -3.45 -1.81 -4.34
CA TYR A 41 -3.71 -2.21 -2.96
C TYR A 41 -2.99 -1.27 -1.99
N LEU A 42 -3.60 -1.06 -0.84
CA LEU A 42 -3.03 -0.34 0.29
C LEU A 42 -2.94 -1.30 1.49
N SER A 43 -1.79 -1.36 2.17
CA SER A 43 -1.58 -2.27 3.28
C SER A 43 -0.57 -1.73 4.30
N ASP A 44 -0.28 -2.53 5.31
CA ASP A 44 0.80 -2.28 6.26
C ASP A 44 2.15 -2.87 5.80
N VAL A 45 3.22 -2.45 6.47
CA VAL A 45 4.56 -2.99 6.25
C VAL A 45 4.64 -4.50 6.52
N PHE A 46 3.83 -5.04 7.44
CA PHE A 46 3.84 -6.47 7.77
C PHE A 46 3.31 -7.32 6.61
N THR A 47 2.26 -6.85 5.95
CA THR A 47 1.67 -7.48 4.76
C THR A 47 2.62 -7.42 3.58
N ALA A 48 3.35 -6.31 3.43
CA ALA A 48 4.37 -6.17 2.40
C ALA A 48 5.60 -7.08 2.63
N GLY A 49 5.85 -7.48 3.88
CA GLY A 49 6.88 -8.44 4.25
C GLY A 49 6.46 -9.92 4.17
N ASP A 50 5.16 -10.21 4.02
CA ASP A 50 4.64 -11.57 4.02
C ASP A 50 4.54 -12.14 2.58
N GLU A 51 5.50 -12.99 2.23
CA GLU A 51 5.59 -13.63 0.91
C GLU A 51 4.33 -14.41 0.53
N ALA A 52 3.71 -15.11 1.48
CA ALA A 52 2.51 -15.90 1.23
C ALA A 52 1.34 -14.99 0.84
N THR A 53 1.23 -13.83 1.49
CA THR A 53 0.20 -12.84 1.17
C THR A 53 0.46 -12.13 -0.14
N LEU A 54 1.70 -11.73 -0.43
CA LEU A 54 2.09 -11.15 -1.72
C LEU A 54 1.75 -12.09 -2.88
N THR A 55 2.11 -13.37 -2.74
CA THR A 55 1.85 -14.41 -3.75
C THR A 55 0.36 -14.63 -3.94
N ARG A 56 -0.39 -14.77 -2.85
CA ARG A 56 -1.85 -14.98 -2.89
C ARG A 56 -2.59 -13.82 -3.57
N LEU A 57 -2.16 -12.59 -3.33
CA LEU A 57 -2.74 -11.41 -3.96
C LEU A 57 -2.24 -11.20 -5.40
N GLY A 58 -1.13 -11.83 -5.78
CA GLY A 58 -0.46 -11.68 -7.07
C GLY A 58 0.18 -10.31 -7.21
N ILE A 59 0.73 -9.76 -6.12
CA ILE A 59 1.43 -8.46 -6.14
C ILE A 59 2.69 -8.59 -6.97
N THR A 60 2.90 -7.64 -7.89
CA THR A 60 4.08 -7.60 -8.76
C THR A 60 5.01 -6.44 -8.44
N HIS A 61 4.48 -5.37 -7.86
CA HIS A 61 5.23 -4.16 -7.49
C HIS A 61 4.89 -3.73 -6.07
N VAL A 62 5.88 -3.21 -5.34
CA VAL A 62 5.71 -2.75 -3.97
C VAL A 62 6.27 -1.33 -3.84
N VAL A 63 5.47 -0.44 -3.26
CA VAL A 63 5.87 0.91 -2.85
C VAL A 63 5.84 0.95 -1.33
N SER A 64 6.98 1.21 -0.70
CA SER A 64 7.09 1.34 0.75
C SER A 64 7.41 2.78 1.12
N VAL A 65 6.61 3.36 2.01
CA VAL A 65 6.80 4.72 2.52
C VAL A 65 7.10 4.62 4.01
N LEU A 66 8.40 4.53 4.35
CA LEU A 66 8.90 4.22 5.69
C LEU A 66 10.27 4.85 5.91
N GLU A 67 10.60 5.21 7.15
CA GLU A 67 11.92 5.77 7.52
C GLU A 67 13.07 4.78 7.36
N TYR A 68 12.78 3.51 7.65
CA TYR A 68 13.74 2.42 7.61
C TYR A 68 13.53 1.55 6.36
N GLU A 69 14.55 0.75 6.05
CA GLU A 69 14.52 -0.14 4.90
C GLU A 69 13.53 -1.29 5.15
N PRO A 70 12.49 -1.45 4.31
CA PRO A 70 11.51 -2.50 4.47
C PRO A 70 12.13 -3.87 4.15
N ASN A 71 11.79 -4.88 4.94
CA ASN A 71 12.10 -6.26 4.60
C ASN A 71 11.06 -6.80 3.61
N ILE A 72 11.27 -6.56 2.31
CA ILE A 72 10.39 -7.07 1.25
C ILE A 72 11.00 -8.35 0.65
N PRO A 73 10.26 -9.47 0.60
CA PRO A 73 10.74 -10.74 0.08
C PRO A 73 11.34 -10.65 -1.34
N GLU A 74 12.28 -11.53 -1.65
CA GLU A 74 12.98 -11.57 -2.94
C GLU A 74 12.11 -12.02 -4.12
N ILE A 75 10.90 -12.54 -3.86
CA ILE A 75 9.90 -12.87 -4.88
C ILE A 75 9.56 -11.67 -5.77
N ILE A 76 9.67 -10.45 -5.22
CA ILE A 76 9.56 -9.21 -5.96
C ILE A 76 10.98 -8.78 -6.36
N PRO A 77 11.27 -8.61 -7.66
CA PRO A 77 12.56 -8.09 -8.12
C PRO A 77 12.84 -6.69 -7.58
N ARG A 78 14.11 -6.35 -7.43
CA ARG A 78 14.52 -5.05 -6.87
C ARG A 78 14.02 -3.87 -7.70
N GLU A 79 13.93 -4.05 -9.02
CA GLU A 79 13.46 -3.06 -9.98
C GLU A 79 11.97 -2.74 -9.81
N ARG A 80 11.22 -3.64 -9.16
CA ARG A 80 9.79 -3.50 -8.87
C ARG A 80 9.51 -3.08 -7.43
N LYS A 81 10.54 -2.64 -6.71
CA LYS A 81 10.45 -2.10 -5.34
C LYS A 81 10.81 -0.63 -5.36
N LEU A 82 9.89 0.21 -4.93
CA LEU A 82 10.16 1.62 -4.64
C LEU A 82 10.14 1.82 -3.13
N HIS A 83 11.26 2.25 -2.56
CA HIS A 83 11.32 2.65 -1.15
C HIS A 83 11.49 4.16 -1.04
N VAL A 84 10.45 4.81 -0.52
CA VAL A 84 10.46 6.23 -0.18
C VAL A 84 10.78 6.38 1.30
N ARG A 85 11.99 6.89 1.59
CA ARG A 85 12.40 7.24 2.95
C ARG A 85 11.68 8.51 3.39
N LEU A 86 10.60 8.33 4.15
CA LEU A 86 9.79 9.42 4.67
C LEU A 86 9.36 9.12 6.10
N ALA A 87 9.52 10.12 6.97
CA ALA A 87 9.08 10.04 8.36
C ALA A 87 7.58 10.24 8.50
N ASP A 88 6.97 9.50 9.43
CA ASP A 88 5.55 9.67 9.78
C ASP A 88 5.39 10.84 10.73
N GLN A 89 5.78 12.02 10.24
CA GLN A 89 5.75 13.28 10.96
C GLN A 89 4.92 14.30 10.17
N SER A 90 4.17 15.14 10.88
CA SER A 90 3.29 16.14 10.27
C SER A 90 4.03 17.21 9.45
N ASN A 91 5.33 17.39 9.70
CA ASN A 91 6.21 18.31 8.98
C ASN A 91 7.00 17.64 7.86
N ALA A 92 6.83 16.34 7.62
CA ALA A 92 7.52 15.62 6.57
C ALA A 92 7.04 16.11 5.19
N ASP A 93 7.99 16.32 4.26
CA ASP A 93 7.68 16.79 2.91
C ASP A 93 7.18 15.64 2.02
N ILE A 94 5.92 15.25 2.25
CA ILE A 94 5.21 14.25 1.44
C ILE A 94 5.10 14.72 -0.01
N LEU A 95 4.88 16.02 -0.23
CA LEU A 95 4.58 16.59 -1.55
C LEU A 95 5.73 16.37 -2.54
N SER A 96 6.97 16.51 -2.08
CA SER A 96 8.16 16.24 -2.89
C SER A 96 8.26 14.80 -3.42
N ARG A 97 7.60 13.84 -2.76
CA ARG A 97 7.66 12.40 -3.08
C ARG A 97 6.48 11.89 -3.90
N LEU A 98 5.42 12.69 -4.02
CA LEU A 98 4.24 12.32 -4.80
C LEU A 98 4.53 12.11 -6.29
N PRO A 99 5.36 12.94 -6.97
CA PRO A 99 5.66 12.72 -8.39
C PRO A 99 6.30 11.35 -8.64
N GLU A 100 7.36 11.02 -7.89
CA GLU A 100 8.11 9.77 -8.01
C GLU A 100 7.22 8.53 -7.75
N THR A 101 6.43 8.56 -6.68
CA THR A 101 5.54 7.45 -6.34
C THR A 101 4.41 7.27 -7.35
N THR A 102 3.84 8.37 -7.84
CA THR A 102 2.76 8.32 -8.82
C THR A 102 3.29 7.84 -10.18
N GLU A 103 4.46 8.32 -10.60
CA GLU A 103 5.12 7.87 -11.83
C GLU A 103 5.43 6.37 -11.79
N PHE A 104 5.95 5.87 -10.66
CA PHE A 104 6.19 4.44 -10.48
C PHE A 104 4.91 3.61 -10.57
N ILE A 105 3.84 4.02 -9.87
CA ILE A 105 2.55 3.31 -9.88
C ILE A 105 1.96 3.32 -11.29
N THR A 106 1.93 4.47 -11.95
CA THR A 106 1.37 4.60 -13.30
C THR A 106 2.17 3.79 -14.33
N SER A 107 3.50 3.82 -14.26
CA SER A 107 4.37 3.05 -15.15
C SER A 107 4.16 1.54 -14.97
N ALA A 108 4.13 1.07 -13.72
CA ALA A 108 3.88 -0.34 -13.41
C ALA A 108 2.51 -0.82 -13.92
N LEU A 109 1.47 0.00 -13.78
CA LEU A 109 0.12 -0.36 -14.24
C LEU A 109 -0.06 -0.28 -15.76
N ALA A 110 0.75 0.53 -16.45
CA ALA A 110 0.77 0.68 -17.90
C ALA A 110 1.61 -0.39 -18.61
N GLU A 111 2.66 -0.90 -17.97
CA GLU A 111 3.53 -1.94 -18.54
C GLU A 111 2.79 -3.24 -18.84
N ASN A 112 1.90 -3.67 -17.93
CA ASN A 112 1.14 -4.92 -18.09
C ASN A 112 -0.22 -4.87 -17.40
N GLU A 113 -1.25 -5.40 -18.07
CA GLU A 113 -2.61 -5.49 -17.52
C GLU A 113 -2.70 -6.38 -16.27
N THR A 114 -1.82 -7.38 -16.14
CA THR A 114 -1.78 -8.27 -14.97
C THR A 114 -1.02 -7.71 -13.79
N ASN A 115 -0.32 -6.58 -13.94
CA ASN A 115 0.45 -6.00 -12.85
C ASN A 115 -0.46 -5.53 -11.72
N LYS A 116 -0.02 -5.77 -10.48
CA LYS A 116 -0.69 -5.31 -9.27
C LYS A 116 0.32 -4.63 -8.36
N VAL A 117 -0.04 -3.45 -7.90
CA VAL A 117 0.83 -2.60 -7.07
C VAL A 117 0.30 -2.60 -5.63
N LEU A 118 1.20 -2.79 -4.68
CA LEU A 118 0.92 -2.67 -3.25
C LEU A 118 1.63 -1.44 -2.69
N VAL A 119 0.89 -0.54 -2.05
CA VAL A 119 1.44 0.58 -1.29
C VAL A 119 1.40 0.22 0.19
N SER A 120 2.54 0.31 0.88
CA SER A 120 2.68 -0.03 2.30
C SER A 120 3.21 1.17 3.10
N GLY A 121 2.57 1.47 4.23
CA GLY A 121 3.02 2.50 5.18
C GLY A 121 3.27 1.96 6.58
N THR A 122 3.75 2.82 7.46
CA THR A 122 3.88 2.52 8.89
C THR A 122 2.48 2.36 9.50
N VAL A 123 2.28 1.31 10.29
CA VAL A 123 1.13 1.23 11.19
C VAL A 123 1.57 1.72 12.55
N ILE A 124 0.91 2.78 13.03
CA ILE A 124 0.99 3.23 14.42
C ILE A 124 0.50 2.11 15.34
N SER A 125 1.41 1.34 15.93
CA SER A 125 1.11 0.55 17.10
C SER A 125 0.75 1.52 18.22
N LYS A 126 -0.54 1.63 18.54
CA LYS A 126 -0.99 2.26 19.79
C LYS A 126 -0.43 1.40 20.93
N GLU A 127 0.67 1.87 21.52
CA GLU A 127 1.20 1.33 22.75
C GLU A 127 0.07 1.39 23.79
N THR A 128 -0.42 0.22 24.19
CA THR A 128 -1.50 0.10 25.17
C THR A 128 -0.84 0.30 26.53
N THR A 129 -0.94 1.52 27.05
CA THR A 129 -0.72 1.83 28.48
C THR A 129 -2.03 1.66 29.23
#